data_AF-V2VHY2-F1
#
_entry.id   AF-V2VHY2-F1
#
_cell.length_a   1.000
_cell.length_b   1.000
_cell.length_c   1.000
_cell.angle_alpha   90.00
_cell.angle_beta   90.00
_cell.angle_gamma   90.00
#
_symmetry.space_group_name_H-M   'P 1'
#
loop_
_entity.id
_entity.type
_entity.pdbx_description
1 polymer ?
#
loop_
_entity_poly.entity_id
_entity_poly.type
_entity_poly.pdbx_seq_one_letter_code
_entity_poly.pdbx_strand_id
1 'polypeptide(L)'
;MAQDKVEQHRRYITTAYMFMFLALFTIVAGFIAYLFAAKVAHNSQAEVWIQAHGIWVMRSVILFMVMGLFAGLWFIPLAFYAWNEALWVTGCTVAGVIFAFIAWMYFLNCFIQGLSKYFKKKAVF
;
A
#
# COMPACT_ATOMS: atom_id res chain seq x y z
N MET A 1 -12.81 29.99 22.44
CA MET A 1 -13.61 28.94 21.75
C MET A 1 -13.23 28.75 20.28
N ALA A 2 -13.18 29.78 19.42
CA ALA A 2 -12.74 29.60 18.02
C ALA A 2 -11.22 29.33 17.88
N GLN A 3 -10.40 30.01 18.68
CA GLN A 3 -8.93 29.87 18.69
C GLN A 3 -8.46 28.47 19.14
N ASP A 4 -9.16 27.86 20.10
CA ASP A 4 -8.91 26.48 20.56
C ASP A 4 -9.15 25.44 19.44
N LYS A 5 -10.19 25.65 18.62
CA LYS A 5 -10.47 24.78 17.47
C LYS A 5 -9.37 24.86 16.41
N VAL A 6 -8.81 26.06 16.18
CA VAL A 6 -7.71 26.27 15.24
C VAL A 6 -6.44 25.53 15.69
N GLU A 7 -6.10 25.63 16.98
CA GLU A 7 -4.93 24.93 17.54
C GLU A 7 -5.11 23.41 17.50
N GLN A 8 -6.33 22.91 17.74
CA GLN A 8 -6.67 21.49 17.59
C GLN A 8 -6.52 21.01 16.13
N HIS A 9 -7.03 21.76 15.15
CA HIS A 9 -6.86 21.43 13.73
C HIS A 9 -5.39 21.44 13.31
N ARG A 10 -4.61 22.38 13.81
CA ARG A 10 -3.16 22.44 13.58
C ARG A 10 -2.45 21.19 14.10
N ARG A 11 -2.82 20.70 15.30
CA ARG A 11 -2.29 19.44 15.84
C ARG A 11 -2.63 18.25 14.94
N TYR A 12 -3.87 18.14 14.47
CA TYR A 12 -4.25 17.06 13.56
C TYR A 12 -3.48 17.09 12.24
N ILE A 13 -3.24 18.27 11.67
CA ILE A 13 -2.43 18.41 10.44
C ILE A 13 -0.97 18.02 10.70
N THR A 14 -0.38 18.42 11.83
CA THR A 14 0.98 17.98 12.21
C THR A 14 1.06 16.47 12.32
N THR A 15 0.09 15.84 13.00
CA THR A 15 0.02 14.38 13.10
C THR A 15 -0.18 13.72 11.73
N ALA A 16 -0.98 14.29 10.85
CA ALA A 16 -1.15 13.81 9.48
C ALA A 16 0.18 13.83 8.70
N TYR A 17 0.98 14.90 8.82
CA TYR A 17 2.31 14.96 8.20
C TYR A 17 3.27 13.88 8.73
N MET A 18 3.22 13.56 10.03
CA MET A 18 3.99 12.45 10.58
C MET A 18 3.58 11.11 9.95
N PHE A 19 2.28 10.84 9.81
CA PHE A 19 1.80 9.62 9.17
C PHE A 19 2.10 9.57 7.67
N MET A 20 2.05 10.70 6.97
CA MET A 20 2.49 10.79 5.57
C MET A 20 3.97 10.43 5.41
N PHE A 21 4.82 10.91 6.31
CA PHE A 21 6.25 10.55 6.33
C PHE A 21 6.45 9.04 6.57
N LEU A 22 5.71 8.45 7.51
CA LEU A 22 5.73 7.00 7.73
C LEU A 22 5.22 6.21 6.52
N ALA A 23 4.21 6.73 5.81
CA ALA A 23 3.67 6.09 4.61
C ALA A 23 4.71 6.00 3.47
N LEU A 24 5.65 6.95 3.37
CA LEU A 24 6.76 6.87 2.41
C LEU A 24 7.59 5.60 2.59
N PHE A 25 7.77 5.12 3.83
CA PHE A 25 8.47 3.86 4.08
C PHE A 25 7.77 2.66 3.45
N THR A 26 6.45 2.69 3.24
CA THR A 26 5.76 1.55 2.60
C THR A 26 6.10 1.44 1.12
N ILE A 27 6.16 2.58 0.40
CA ILE A 27 6.57 2.64 -1.01
C ILE A 27 8.06 2.29 -1.15
N VAL A 28 8.91 2.91 -0.33
CA VAL A 28 10.35 2.67 -0.35
C VAL A 28 10.67 1.22 0.02
N ALA A 29 10.05 0.68 1.07
CA ALA A 29 10.24 -0.71 1.46
C ALA A 29 9.72 -1.68 0.39
N GLY A 30 8.59 -1.36 -0.26
CA GLY A 30 8.08 -2.14 -1.39
C GLY A 30 9.09 -2.21 -2.54
N PHE A 31 9.68 -1.06 -2.91
CA PHE A 31 10.72 -1.01 -3.93
C PHE A 31 11.97 -1.83 -3.54
N ILE A 32 12.44 -1.69 -2.30
CA ILE A 32 13.55 -2.48 -1.78
C ILE A 32 13.24 -3.99 -1.81
N ALA A 33 12.03 -4.39 -1.40
CA ALA A 33 11.59 -5.77 -1.43
C ALA A 33 11.59 -6.33 -2.85
N TYR A 34 11.13 -5.54 -3.83
CA TYR A 34 11.18 -5.91 -5.24
C TYR A 34 12.62 -6.17 -5.71
N LEU A 35 13.57 -5.30 -5.37
CA LEU A 35 14.98 -5.46 -5.78
C LEU A 35 15.61 -6.73 -5.21
N PHE A 36 15.38 -7.03 -3.93
CA PHE A 36 15.88 -8.27 -3.31
C PHE A 36 15.23 -9.51 -3.94
N ALA A 37 13.92 -9.47 -4.17
CA ALA A 37 13.19 -10.56 -4.79
C ALA A 37 13.68 -10.82 -6.24
N ALA A 38 13.93 -9.76 -7.01
CA ALA A 38 14.45 -9.86 -8.37
C ALA A 38 15.84 -10.50 -8.43
N LYS A 39 16.75 -10.12 -7.50
CA LYS A 39 18.08 -10.75 -7.42
C LYS A 39 17.99 -12.27 -7.24
N VAL A 40 17.06 -12.73 -6.41
CA VAL A 40 16.86 -14.15 -6.13
C VAL A 40 16.17 -14.86 -7.29
N ALA A 41 15.13 -14.24 -7.88
CA ALA A 41 14.38 -14.81 -9.00
C ALA A 41 15.24 -15.05 -10.25
N HIS A 42 16.22 -14.16 -10.52
CA HIS A 42 17.09 -14.27 -11.69
C HIS A 42 18.39 -15.06 -11.44
N ASN A 43 18.62 -15.56 -10.22
CA ASN A 43 19.83 -16.32 -9.92
C ASN A 43 19.65 -17.79 -10.32
N SER A 44 20.33 -18.22 -11.38
CA SER A 44 20.28 -19.61 -11.89
C SER A 44 20.80 -20.67 -10.92
N GLN A 45 21.56 -20.29 -9.89
CA GLN A 45 22.06 -21.19 -8.85
C GLN A 45 21.11 -21.36 -7.66
N ALA A 46 20.04 -20.56 -7.59
CA ALA A 46 19.07 -20.65 -6.50
C ALA A 46 18.12 -21.84 -6.71
N GLU A 47 17.73 -22.50 -5.61
CA GLU A 47 16.74 -23.57 -5.66
C GLU A 47 15.40 -23.05 -6.22
N VAL A 48 14.73 -23.86 -7.03
CA VAL A 48 13.52 -23.48 -7.78
C VAL A 48 12.43 -22.91 -6.85
N TRP A 49 12.27 -23.45 -5.64
CA TRP A 49 11.26 -22.97 -4.69
C TRP A 49 11.58 -21.58 -4.13
N ILE A 50 12.85 -21.20 -4.06
CA ILE A 50 13.32 -19.87 -3.64
C ILE A 50 13.16 -18.87 -4.78
N GLN A 51 13.53 -19.26 -6.01
CA GLN A 51 13.30 -18.43 -7.22
C GLN A 51 11.81 -18.10 -7.38
N ALA A 52 10.95 -19.11 -7.22
CA ALA A 52 9.51 -18.97 -7.19
C ALA A 52 9.00 -17.97 -6.15
N HIS A 53 9.61 -17.99 -4.95
CA HIS A 53 9.30 -17.05 -3.89
C HIS A 53 9.64 -15.60 -4.31
N GLY A 54 10.80 -15.41 -4.94
CA GLY A 54 11.21 -14.13 -5.52
C GLY A 54 10.18 -13.59 -6.53
N ILE A 55 9.78 -14.41 -7.50
CA ILE A 55 8.78 -14.02 -8.51
C ILE A 55 7.44 -13.66 -7.84
N TRP A 56 7.02 -14.43 -6.84
CA TRP A 56 5.77 -14.19 -6.14
C TRP A 56 5.80 -12.86 -5.34
N VAL A 57 6.92 -12.54 -4.67
CA VAL A 57 7.09 -11.24 -4.00
C VAL A 57 7.08 -10.11 -5.01
N MET A 58 7.82 -10.22 -6.11
CA MET A 58 7.86 -9.21 -7.18
C MET A 58 6.45 -8.89 -7.70
N ARG A 59 5.69 -9.93 -8.05
CA ARG A 59 4.30 -9.80 -8.50
C ARG A 59 3.41 -9.13 -7.46
N SER A 60 3.50 -9.56 -6.19
CA SER A 60 2.63 -9.07 -5.12
C SER A 60 2.87 -7.59 -4.83
N VAL A 61 4.13 -7.16 -4.87
CA VAL A 61 4.53 -5.75 -4.72
C VAL A 61 4.02 -4.90 -5.89
N ILE A 62 4.15 -5.37 -7.14
CA ILE A 62 3.63 -4.66 -8.32
C ILE A 62 2.10 -4.52 -8.23
N LEU A 63 1.39 -5.61 -7.91
CA LEU A 63 -0.06 -5.58 -7.79
C LEU A 63 -0.52 -4.62 -6.69
N PHE A 64 0.15 -4.61 -5.54
CA PHE A 64 -0.13 -3.65 -4.48
C PHE A 64 0.04 -2.20 -4.95
N MET A 65 1.12 -1.88 -5.68
CA MET A 65 1.33 -0.54 -6.23
C MET A 65 0.23 -0.14 -7.23
N VAL A 66 -0.13 -1.04 -8.15
CA VAL A 66 -1.20 -0.78 -9.14
C VAL A 66 -2.55 -0.55 -8.45
N MET A 67 -2.87 -1.35 -7.44
CA MET A 67 -4.10 -1.17 -6.65
C MET A 67 -4.09 0.14 -5.86
N GLY A 68 -2.93 0.52 -5.30
CA GLY A 68 -2.75 1.81 -4.61
C GLY A 68 -2.95 3.00 -5.54
N LEU A 69 -2.38 2.95 -6.76
CA LEU A 69 -2.60 3.97 -7.79
C LEU A 69 -4.07 4.05 -8.19
N PHE A 70 -4.72 2.90 -8.41
CA PHE A 70 -6.15 2.84 -8.73
C PHE A 70 -7.01 3.45 -7.61
N ALA A 71 -6.72 3.15 -6.34
CA ALA A 71 -7.40 3.77 -5.21
C ALA A 71 -7.18 5.30 -5.19
N GLY A 72 -5.97 5.75 -5.52
CA GLY A 72 -5.60 7.16 -5.66
C GLY A 72 -6.50 7.95 -6.62
N LEU A 73 -6.93 7.35 -7.73
CA LEU A 73 -7.77 8.00 -8.74
C LEU A 73 -9.12 8.47 -8.18
N TRP A 74 -9.66 7.74 -7.22
CA TRP A 74 -10.95 8.07 -6.60
C TRP A 74 -10.89 9.32 -5.70
N PHE A 75 -9.70 9.76 -5.32
CA PHE A 75 -9.50 10.96 -4.52
C PHE A 75 -9.30 12.24 -5.35
N ILE A 76 -9.23 12.15 -6.69
CA ILE A 76 -9.07 13.32 -7.57
C ILE A 76 -10.10 14.43 -7.31
N PRO A 77 -11.40 14.16 -7.08
CA PRO A 77 -12.39 15.21 -6.80
C PRO A 77 -12.06 16.09 -5.60
N LEU A 78 -11.33 15.56 -4.60
CA LEU A 78 -10.95 16.30 -3.40
C LEU A 78 -9.94 17.43 -3.66
N ALA A 79 -9.32 17.47 -4.86
CA ALA A 79 -8.49 18.60 -5.27
C ALA A 79 -9.32 19.85 -5.63
N PHE A 80 -10.62 19.69 -5.91
CA PHE A 80 -11.48 20.76 -6.41
C PHE A 80 -12.66 21.07 -5.49
N TYR A 81 -13.17 20.07 -4.75
CA TYR A 81 -14.38 20.18 -3.93
C TYR A 81 -14.11 19.67 -2.51
N ALA A 82 -14.75 20.27 -1.50
CA ALA A 82 -14.73 19.65 -0.18
C ALA A 82 -15.53 18.34 -0.17
N TRP A 83 -15.11 17.41 0.68
CA TRP A 83 -15.58 16.02 0.65
C TRP A 83 -17.10 15.84 0.81
N ASN A 84 -17.79 16.82 1.41
CA ASN A 84 -19.23 16.79 1.69
C ASN A 84 -20.05 17.75 0.83
N GLU A 85 -19.47 18.39 -0.19
CA GLU A 85 -20.17 19.38 -1.01
C GLU A 85 -21.26 18.78 -1.89
N ALA A 86 -21.04 17.56 -2.40
CA ALA A 86 -22.01 16.86 -3.22
C ALA A 86 -21.94 15.35 -2.99
N LEU A 87 -23.08 14.67 -3.13
CA LEU A 87 -23.20 13.23 -2.88
C LEU A 87 -22.21 12.39 -3.71
N TRP A 88 -21.94 12.81 -4.95
CA TRP A 88 -20.99 12.12 -5.83
C TRP A 88 -19.53 12.27 -5.36
N VAL A 89 -19.14 13.43 -4.80
CA VAL A 89 -17.80 13.65 -4.22
C VAL A 89 -17.61 12.79 -2.98
N THR A 90 -18.61 12.74 -2.10
CA THR A 90 -18.64 11.83 -0.96
C THR A 90 -18.52 10.38 -1.41
N GLY A 91 -19.30 9.99 -2.43
CA GLY A 91 -19.28 8.64 -3.01
C GLY A 91 -17.90 8.25 -3.55
N CYS A 92 -17.25 9.15 -4.30
CA CYS A 92 -15.88 8.94 -4.79
C CYS A 92 -14.88 8.79 -3.63
N THR A 93 -14.98 9.63 -2.61
CA THR A 93 -14.09 9.57 -1.43
C THR A 93 -14.24 8.23 -0.69
N VAL A 94 -15.48 7.79 -0.46
CA VAL A 94 -15.77 6.49 0.18
C VAL A 94 -15.23 5.34 -0.67
N ALA A 95 -15.45 5.36 -1.99
CA ALA A 95 -14.91 4.35 -2.88
C ALA A 95 -13.37 4.29 -2.82
N GLY A 96 -12.69 5.44 -2.83
CA GLY A 96 -11.24 5.51 -2.69
C GLY A 96 -10.72 4.89 -1.40
N VAL A 97 -11.38 5.18 -0.26
CA VAL A 97 -11.03 4.57 1.03
C VAL A 97 -11.21 3.05 1.00
N ILE A 98 -12.32 2.56 0.44
CA ILE A 98 -12.58 1.11 0.31
C ILE A 98 -11.50 0.44 -0.55
N PHE A 99 -11.16 1.00 -1.71
CA PHE A 99 -10.14 0.42 -2.59
C PHE A 99 -8.74 0.47 -1.97
N ALA A 100 -8.39 1.54 -1.24
CA ALA A 100 -7.13 1.62 -0.50
C ALA A 100 -7.06 0.53 0.58
N PHE A 101 -8.16 0.30 1.30
CA PHE A 101 -8.25 -0.76 2.29
C PHE A 101 -8.12 -2.16 1.66
N ILE A 102 -8.77 -2.39 0.51
CA ILE A 102 -8.64 -3.65 -0.24
C ILE A 102 -7.18 -3.88 -0.69
N ALA A 103 -6.50 -2.84 -1.19
CA ALA A 103 -5.08 -2.92 -1.57
C ALA A 103 -4.20 -3.31 -0.38
N TRP A 104 -4.44 -2.68 0.77
CA TRP A 104 -3.73 -2.99 2.01
C TRP A 104 -3.99 -4.43 2.49
N MET A 105 -5.25 -4.87 2.51
CA MET A 105 -5.63 -6.24 2.88
C MET A 105 -5.01 -7.28 1.94
N TYR A 106 -4.99 -6.99 0.63
CA TYR A 106 -4.33 -7.84 -0.36
C TYR A 106 -2.84 -8.04 -0.02
N PHE A 107 -2.13 -6.94 0.24
CA PHE A 107 -0.70 -7.01 0.52
C PHE A 107 -0.39 -7.72 1.84
N LEU A 108 -1.21 -7.48 2.88
CA LEU A 108 -1.11 -8.19 4.16
C LEU A 108 -1.34 -9.69 3.99
N ASN A 109 -2.38 -10.07 3.25
CA ASN A 109 -2.68 -11.47 2.97
C ASN A 109 -1.54 -12.13 2.19
N CYS A 110 -1.00 -11.46 1.17
CA CYS A 110 0.20 -11.94 0.48
C CYS A 110 1.32 -12.16 1.50
N PHE A 111 1.71 -11.14 2.27
CA PHE A 111 2.77 -11.25 3.29
C PHE A 111 2.62 -12.48 4.19
N ILE A 112 1.44 -12.70 4.78
CA ILE A 112 1.17 -13.85 5.65
C ILE A 112 1.34 -15.18 4.89
N GLN A 113 0.79 -15.29 3.69
CA GLN A 113 0.89 -16.50 2.87
C GLN A 113 2.33 -16.82 2.46
N GLY A 114 3.06 -15.81 2.00
CA GLY A 114 4.47 -15.93 1.64
C GLY A 114 5.30 -16.37 2.82
N LEU A 115 5.20 -15.64 3.93
CA LEU A 115 5.96 -15.94 5.13
C LEU A 115 5.68 -17.36 5.64
N SER A 116 4.41 -17.79 5.64
CA SER A 116 4.02 -19.15 6.05
C SER A 116 4.65 -20.23 5.18
N LYS A 117 4.64 -20.06 3.85
CA LYS A 117 5.23 -21.03 2.91
C LYS A 117 6.77 -21.00 2.95
N TYR A 118 7.38 -19.83 3.16
CA TYR A 118 8.82 -19.67 3.32
C TYR A 118 9.34 -20.47 4.53
N PHE A 119 8.70 -20.34 5.70
CA PHE A 119 9.10 -21.10 6.89
C PHE A 119 8.95 -22.62 6.71
N LYS A 120 8.07 -23.07 5.82
CA LYS A 120 7.90 -24.48 5.46
C LYS A 120 8.87 -24.97 4.38
N LYS A 121 9.77 -24.10 3.88
CA LYS A 121 10.65 -24.36 2.72
C LYS A 121 9.87 -24.82 1.48
N LYS A 122 8.68 -24.25 1.27
CA LYS A 122 7.79 -24.58 0.15
C LYS A 122 7.67 -23.41 -0.81
N ALA A 123 7.55 -23.74 -2.10
CA ALA A 123 7.23 -22.77 -3.13
C ALA A 123 5.83 -22.16 -2.89
N VAL A 124 5.61 -20.93 -3.38
CA VAL A 124 4.34 -20.21 -3.14
C VAL A 124 3.20 -20.61 -4.09
N PHE A 125 3.43 -21.60 -4.95
CA PHE A 125 2.39 -22.21 -5.78
C PHE A 125 1.47 -23.13 -4.97
#